data_AF-A0A1Q6V9Y8-F1
#
_entry.id   AF-A0A1Q6V9Y8-F1
#
_cell.length_a   1.000
_cell.length_b   1.000
_cell.length_c   1.000
_cell.angle_alpha   90.00
_cell.angle_beta   90.00
_cell.angle_gamma   90.00
#
_symmetry.space_group_name_H-M   'P 1'
#
loop_
_entity.id
_entity.type
_entity.pdbx_description
1 polymer ?
#
loop_
_entity_poly.entity_id
_entity_poly.type
_entity_poly.pdbx_seq_one_letter_code
_entity_poly.pdbx_strand_id
1 'polypeptide(L)'
;MSIRSAFQAKRWRQNAVTRPEIDKFRGAIQGDYDHGVFLTTGRFTADAEAASIKKGAISLLLLDGDAIAESMIRNGIGVVRRPVQLFDLDPEFFRFPAADGFL
;
A
#
# COMPACT_ATOMS: atom_id res chain seq x y z
N MET A 1 -2.13 8.49 -29.13
CA MET A 1 -2.13 7.08 -28.68
C MET A 1 -2.92 7.02 -27.39
N SER A 2 -4.00 6.24 -27.33
CA SER A 2 -4.82 6.08 -26.12
C SER A 2 -4.48 4.75 -25.47
N ILE A 3 -4.15 4.75 -24.18
CA ILE A 3 -3.96 3.53 -23.40
C ILE A 3 -5.30 3.23 -22.71
N ARG A 4 -5.84 2.04 -22.93
CA ARG A 4 -7.10 1.56 -22.34
C ARG A 4 -6.79 0.71 -21.13
N SER A 5 -7.29 1.14 -19.97
CA SER A 5 -7.10 0.47 -18.69
C SER A 5 -8.45 -0.06 -18.17
N ALA A 6 -8.49 -1.33 -17.79
CA ALA A 6 -9.62 -1.89 -17.05
C ALA A 6 -9.36 -1.84 -15.55
N PHE A 7 -10.39 -1.55 -14.76
CA PHE A 7 -10.29 -1.49 -13.30
C PHE A 7 -11.27 -2.46 -12.65
N GLN A 8 -10.79 -3.19 -11.65
CA GLN A 8 -11.64 -3.96 -10.74
C GLN A 8 -11.29 -3.62 -9.30
N ALA A 9 -12.30 -3.31 -8.48
CA ALA A 9 -12.13 -3.05 -7.05
C ALA A 9 -12.98 -4.04 -6.23
N LYS A 10 -12.36 -4.64 -5.21
CA LYS A 10 -13.02 -5.58 -4.29
C LYS A 10 -12.84 -5.12 -2.85
N ARG A 11 -13.95 -5.02 -2.11
CA ARG A 11 -13.89 -4.80 -0.66
C ARG A 11 -13.88 -6.15 0.05
N TRP A 12 -12.69 -6.63 0.42
CA TRP A 12 -12.54 -7.82 1.26
C TRP A 12 -12.11 -7.43 2.68
N ARG A 13 -12.73 -8.07 3.67
CA ARG A 13 -12.50 -7.80 5.10
C ARG A 13 -11.70 -8.89 5.83
N GLN A 14 -11.70 -10.13 5.34
CA GLN A 14 -11.12 -11.27 6.06
C GLN A 14 -10.32 -12.21 5.14
N ASN A 15 -10.77 -12.40 3.90
CA ASN A 15 -10.11 -13.34 2.97
C ASN A 15 -9.17 -12.59 2.02
N ALA A 16 -7.98 -13.16 1.81
CA ALA A 16 -7.06 -12.72 0.78
C ALA A 16 -7.61 -13.03 -0.62
N VAL A 17 -7.27 -12.17 -1.59
CA VAL A 17 -7.57 -12.39 -3.01
C VAL A 17 -6.74 -13.56 -3.48
N THR A 18 -7.40 -14.56 -4.06
CA THR A 18 -6.73 -15.74 -4.60
C THR A 18 -6.59 -15.65 -6.11
N ARG A 19 -5.67 -16.44 -6.67
CA ARG A 19 -5.39 -16.50 -8.10
C ARG A 19 -6.62 -16.66 -9.01
N PRO A 20 -7.65 -17.46 -8.68
CA PRO A 20 -8.86 -17.56 -9.52
C PRO A 20 -9.53 -16.22 -9.82
N GLU A 21 -9.53 -15.27 -8.87
CA GLU A 21 -10.10 -13.94 -9.10
C GLU A 21 -9.24 -13.10 -10.06
N ILE A 22 -7.92 -13.25 -9.98
CA ILE A 22 -6.96 -12.60 -10.90
C ILE A 22 -7.11 -13.16 -12.33
N ASP A 23 -7.18 -14.49 -12.45
CA ASP A 23 -7.34 -15.16 -13.75
C ASP A 23 -8.71 -14.84 -14.38
N LYS A 24 -9.77 -14.78 -13.56
CA LYS A 24 -11.11 -14.36 -14.00
C LYS A 24 -11.13 -12.93 -14.53
N PHE A 25 -10.50 -12.00 -13.82
CA PHE A 25 -10.39 -10.61 -14.27
C PHE A 25 -9.61 -10.50 -15.57
N ARG A 26 -8.44 -11.14 -15.63
CA ARG A 26 -7.58 -11.20 -16.82
C ARG A 26 -8.35 -11.68 -18.05
N GLY A 27 -9.08 -12.79 -17.90
CA GLY A 27 -9.88 -13.36 -18.99
C GLY A 27 -10.97 -12.41 -19.50
N ALA A 28 -11.54 -11.58 -18.64
CA ALA A 28 -12.58 -10.62 -19.01
C ALA A 28 -12.05 -9.38 -19.76
N ILE A 29 -10.75 -9.08 -19.68
CA ILE A 29 -10.17 -7.85 -20.26
C ILE A 29 -9.15 -8.12 -21.37
N GLN A 30 -8.75 -9.39 -21.55
CA GLN A 30 -7.77 -9.81 -22.55
C GLN A 30 -8.25 -9.44 -23.97
N GLY A 31 -7.42 -8.72 -24.72
CA GLY A 31 -7.70 -8.32 -26.10
C GLY A 31 -8.39 -6.96 -26.24
N ASP A 32 -9.13 -6.53 -25.23
CA ASP A 32 -9.89 -5.28 -25.25
C ASP A 32 -9.19 -4.12 -24.53
N TYR A 33 -8.19 -4.41 -23.70
CA TYR A 33 -7.47 -3.43 -22.89
C TYR A 33 -5.95 -3.64 -23.01
N ASP A 34 -5.18 -2.62 -22.66
CA ASP A 34 -3.71 -2.66 -22.71
C ASP A 34 -3.12 -3.16 -21.37
N HIS A 35 -3.81 -2.85 -20.26
CA HIS A 35 -3.50 -3.37 -18.93
C HIS A 35 -4.74 -3.36 -18.03
N GLY A 36 -4.67 -4.10 -16.92
CA GLY A 36 -5.67 -4.08 -15.87
C GLY A 36 -5.11 -3.59 -14.54
N VAL A 37 -5.96 -3.00 -13.71
CA VAL A 37 -5.66 -2.65 -12.31
C VAL A 37 -6.66 -3.34 -11.40
N PHE A 38 -6.17 -4.16 -10.49
CA PHE A 38 -6.98 -4.85 -9.49
C PHE A 38 -6.71 -4.25 -8.11
N LEU A 39 -7.75 -3.67 -7.50
CA LEU A 39 -7.70 -3.05 -6.18
C LEU A 39 -8.41 -3.92 -5.15
N THR A 40 -7.83 -4.04 -3.96
CA THR A 40 -8.46 -4.69 -2.81
C THR A 40 -8.17 -3.94 -1.52
N THR A 41 -9.14 -3.87 -0.61
CA THR A 41 -8.89 -3.40 0.76
C THR A 41 -8.25 -4.46 1.66
N GLY A 42 -8.14 -5.70 1.17
CA GLY A 42 -7.46 -6.81 1.85
C GLY A 42 -6.04 -6.98 1.33
N ARG A 43 -5.58 -8.24 1.26
CA ARG A 43 -4.27 -8.63 0.70
C ARG A 43 -4.44 -9.63 -0.44
N PHE A 44 -3.39 -9.81 -1.25
CA PHE A 44 -3.31 -10.89 -2.24
C PHE A 44 -2.60 -12.11 -1.62
N THR A 45 -2.91 -13.31 -2.08
CA THR A 45 -2.05 -14.47 -1.80
C THR A 45 -0.81 -14.44 -2.69
N ALA A 46 0.27 -15.10 -2.27
CA ALA A 46 1.50 -15.20 -3.09
C ALA A 46 1.22 -15.75 -4.50
N ASP A 47 0.33 -16.73 -4.63
CA ASP A 47 -0.08 -17.27 -5.93
C ASP A 47 -0.86 -16.25 -6.79
N ALA A 48 -1.63 -15.36 -6.17
CA ALA A 48 -2.33 -14.29 -6.86
C ALA A 48 -1.35 -13.22 -7.36
N GLU A 49 -0.36 -12.86 -6.54
CA GLU A 49 0.72 -11.94 -6.90
C GLU A 49 1.57 -12.51 -8.05
N ALA A 50 1.98 -13.77 -7.96
CA ALA A 50 2.73 -14.45 -9.01
C ALA A 50 1.93 -14.53 -10.33
N ALA A 51 0.59 -14.57 -10.23
CA ALA A 51 -0.29 -14.59 -11.40
C ALA A 51 -0.49 -13.20 -12.04
N SER A 52 0.00 -12.10 -11.46
CA SER A 52 -0.15 -10.74 -11.99
C SER A 52 0.59 -10.53 -13.32
N ILE A 53 1.76 -11.15 -13.46
CA ILE A 53 2.61 -11.10 -14.65
C ILE A 53 2.66 -12.50 -15.27
N LYS A 54 2.15 -12.63 -16.49
CA LYS A 54 2.19 -13.88 -17.24
C LYS A 54 2.60 -13.60 -18.68
N LYS A 55 3.62 -14.31 -19.16
CA LYS A 55 4.13 -14.16 -20.53
C LYS A 55 2.99 -14.39 -21.53
N GLY A 56 2.79 -13.42 -22.43
CA GLY A 56 1.75 -13.48 -23.47
C GLY A 56 0.35 -13.09 -23.00
N ALA A 57 0.17 -12.66 -21.75
CA ALA A 57 -1.11 -12.17 -21.23
C ALA A 57 -1.02 -10.70 -20.81
N ILE A 58 -2.17 -10.04 -20.75
CA ILE A 58 -2.31 -8.64 -20.33
C ILE A 58 -1.74 -8.40 -18.93
N SER A 59 -0.90 -7.39 -18.72
CA SER A 59 -0.35 -7.12 -17.39
C SER A 59 -1.43 -6.66 -16.42
N LEU A 60 -1.39 -7.14 -15.17
CA LEU A 60 -2.27 -6.69 -14.09
C LEU A 60 -1.45 -6.02 -12.99
N LEU A 61 -1.75 -4.74 -12.72
CA LEU A 61 -1.26 -4.06 -11.53
C LEU A 61 -2.15 -4.45 -10.35
N LEU A 62 -1.55 -4.96 -9.28
CA LEU A 62 -2.24 -5.30 -8.05
C LEU A 62 -1.99 -4.21 -7.00
N LEU A 63 -3.06 -3.68 -6.42
CA LEU A 63 -3.02 -2.68 -5.35
C LEU A 63 -3.80 -3.20 -4.15
N ASP A 64 -3.08 -3.58 -3.10
CA ASP A 64 -3.67 -4.06 -1.86
C ASP A 64 -3.90 -2.92 -0.86
N GLY A 65 -4.44 -3.24 0.32
CA GLY A 65 -4.80 -2.23 1.31
C GLY A 65 -3.61 -1.37 1.73
N ASP A 66 -2.43 -1.96 1.87
CA ASP A 66 -1.22 -1.26 2.29
C ASP A 66 -0.70 -0.34 1.16
N ALA A 67 -0.64 -0.84 -0.08
CA ALA A 67 -0.25 -0.04 -1.24
C ALA A 67 -1.24 1.13 -1.51
N ILE A 68 -2.53 0.90 -1.29
CA ILE A 68 -3.56 1.94 -1.37
C ILE A 68 -3.33 3.00 -0.30
N ALA A 69 -3.13 2.60 0.96
CA ALA A 69 -2.90 3.52 2.06
C ALA A 69 -1.61 4.34 1.86
N GLU A 70 -0.54 3.71 1.41
CA GLU A 70 0.72 4.39 1.10
C GLU A 70 0.53 5.41 -0.04
N SER A 71 -0.20 5.04 -1.09
CA SER A 71 -0.54 5.95 -2.18
C SER A 71 -1.39 7.13 -1.70
N MET A 72 -2.35 6.89 -0.81
CA MET A 72 -3.16 7.94 -0.19
C MET A 72 -2.30 8.93 0.59
N ILE A 73 -1.38 8.42 1.42
CA ILE A 73 -0.45 9.25 2.19
C ILE A 73 0.47 10.07 1.28
N ARG A 74 1.12 9.40 0.33
CA ARG A 74 2.08 10.01 -0.60
C ARG A 74 1.46 11.11 -1.45
N ASN A 75 0.23 10.90 -1.91
CA ASN A 75 -0.46 11.83 -2.82
C ASN A 75 -1.43 12.79 -2.11
N GLY A 76 -1.57 12.71 -0.78
CA GLY A 76 -2.51 13.55 -0.03
C GLY A 76 -3.99 13.26 -0.31
N ILE A 77 -4.33 12.04 -0.75
CA ILE A 77 -5.71 11.65 -1.08
C ILE A 77 -6.42 11.21 0.19
N GLY A 78 -7.43 11.96 0.63
CA GLY A 78 -8.29 11.56 1.75
C GLY A 78 -7.57 11.49 3.11
N VAL A 79 -6.38 12.10 3.22
CA VAL A 79 -5.57 12.15 4.44
C VAL A 79 -5.26 13.60 4.81
N VAL A 80 -5.05 13.85 6.10
CA VAL A 80 -4.61 15.14 6.63
C VAL A 80 -3.41 14.92 7.53
N ARG A 81 -2.31 15.65 7.29
CA ARG A 81 -1.14 15.63 8.17
C ARG A 81 -1.48 16.35 9.47
N ARG A 82 -1.35 15.65 10.60
CA ARG A 82 -1.40 16.27 11.93
C ARG A 82 0.02 16.32 12.51
N PRO A 83 0.55 17.50 12.84
CA PRO A 83 1.83 17.59 13.53
C PRO A 83 1.69 16.95 14.93
N VAL A 84 2.64 16.09 15.29
CA VAL A 84 2.75 15.55 16.65
C VAL A 84 3.83 16.35 17.38
N GLN A 85 3.56 16.70 18.64
CA GLN A 85 4.57 17.25 19.53
C GLN A 85 5.27 16.08 20.22
N LEU A 86 6.57 15.95 19.99
CA LEU A 86 7.42 14.99 20.69
C LEU A 86 8.20 15.77 21.74
N PHE A 87 8.15 15.29 22.99
CA PHE A 87 8.91 15.84 24.09
C PHE A 87 10.01 14.85 24.45
N ASP A 88 11.24 15.33 24.48
CA ASP A 88 12.39 14.59 24.96
C ASP A 88 12.83 15.13 26.33
N LEU A 89 13.53 14.28 27.09
CA LEU A 89 14.20 14.73 28.31
C LEU A 89 15.41 15.56 27.91
N ASP A 90 15.54 16.75 28.50
CA ASP A 90 16.73 17.59 28.38
C ASP A 90 17.75 17.19 29.47
N PRO A 91 18.84 16.47 29.13
CA PRO A 91 19.81 16.03 30.14
C PRO A 91 20.59 17.19 30.75
N GLU A 92 20.73 18.31 30.04
CA GLU A 92 21.47 19.49 30.52
C GLU A 92 20.71 20.19 31.64
N PHE A 93 19.38 20.26 31.56
CA PHE A 93 18.54 20.75 32.65
C PHE A 93 18.74 19.94 33.95
N PHE A 94 18.94 18.63 33.83
CA PHE A 94 19.15 17.73 34.98
C PHE A 94 20.62 17.59 35.39
N ARG A 95 21.56 18.32 34.76
CA ARG A 95 22.97 18.30 35.17
C ARG A 95 23.17 19.21 36.38
N PHE A 96 23.12 18.61 37.57
CA PHE A 96 23.56 19.28 38.79
C PHE A 96 25.10 19.42 38.78
N PRO A 97 25.65 20.58 39.18
CA PRO A 97 27.07 20.67 39.48
C PRO A 97 27.42 19.62 40.54
N ALA A 98 28.52 18.89 40.35
CA ALA A 98 29.07 18.11 41.43
C ALA A 98 29.28 19.06 42.62
N ALA A 99 28.84 18.66 43.81
CA ALA A 99 29.11 19.44 45.01
C ALA A 99 30.63 19.52 45.16
N ASP A 100 31.19 20.67 44.79
CA ASP A 100 32.60 20.98 44.98
C ASP A 100 32.86 21.01 46.49
N GLY A 101 33.38 19.90 47.01
CA GLY A 101 34.21 19.79 48.20
C GLY A 101 33.86 20.70 49.38
N PHE A 102 32.70 20.52 49.99
CA PHE A 102 32.48 20.90 51.39
C PHE A 102 31.74 19.78 52.11
N LEU A 103 32.51 18.79 52.58
CA LEU A 103 32.54 18.27 53.95
C LEU A 103 33.78 17.37 54.09
#